data_AF-A0A382UW96-F1
#
_entry.id   AF-A0A382UW96-F1
#
_cell.length_a   1.000
_cell.length_b   1.000
_cell.length_c   1.000
_cell.angle_alpha   90.00
_cell.angle_beta   90.00
_cell.angle_gamma   90.00
#
_symmetry.space_group_name_H-M   'P 1'
#
loop_
_entity.id
_entity.type
_entity.pdbx_description
1 polymer ?
#
loop_
_entity_poly.entity_id
_entity_poly.type
_entity_poly.pdbx_seq_one_letter_code
_entity_poly.pdbx_strand_id
1 'polypeptide(L)'
;PKSLLLWRSQTQWLGGMGIIVLATIIFSRLFGGGIQVLQAEMPGTGLTRLKPQMAQTARLLWSLYFVLTVTEIALLRFLGDIPLYDAICNSFSTVSTGGFSPKVDSIGSYNSATIDSIVMFFMLISGVNFVLLYYVSTTLISNENPIPSRIRKSFNIFRSNEELKFYLLLLATCSFLIFANRISRDSIGSVSNYSENLRHTIFQSISLLTGTGFTTTDYMLWPKLSVFVLLLAMFMGGCAGSTTGGIKMVRIMLLLKALKRELILVIHPRAIIKLRIGDKVLDEDLFRNV
;
A
#
# COMPACT_ATOMS: atom_id res chain seq x y z
N PRO A 1 29.31 5.97 8.39
CA PRO A 1 29.53 4.91 9.41
C PRO A 1 28.29 4.02 9.51
N LYS A 2 28.45 2.72 9.84
CA LYS A 2 27.33 1.77 9.92
C LYS A 2 26.27 2.16 10.98
N SER A 3 26.68 2.82 12.06
CA SER A 3 25.75 3.33 13.07
C SER A 3 24.76 4.35 12.52
N LEU A 4 25.24 5.30 11.70
CA LEU A 4 24.42 6.37 11.13
C LEU A 4 23.43 5.86 10.07
N LEU A 5 23.86 4.92 9.23
CA LEU A 5 22.98 4.29 8.24
C LEU A 5 21.86 3.48 8.92
N LEU A 6 22.18 2.76 9.99
CA LEU A 6 21.19 2.02 10.77
C LEU A 6 20.18 2.97 11.44
N TRP A 7 20.66 4.05 12.07
CA TRP A 7 19.79 5.07 12.66
C TRP A 7 18.83 5.64 11.62
N ARG A 8 19.32 5.94 10.42
CA ARG A 8 18.50 6.46 9.32
C ARG A 8 17.37 5.49 8.94
N SER A 9 17.67 4.20 8.75
CA SER A 9 16.63 3.18 8.48
C SER A 9 15.67 2.99 9.66
N GLN A 10 16.17 3.04 10.90
CA GLN A 10 15.35 2.90 12.10
C GLN A 10 14.35 4.05 12.28
N THR A 11 14.75 5.28 11.96
CA THR A 11 13.83 6.43 12.02
C THR A 11 12.66 6.28 11.05
N GLN A 12 12.89 5.73 9.85
CA GLN A 12 11.82 5.40 8.91
C GLN A 12 10.91 4.29 9.45
N TRP A 13 11.50 3.24 10.02
CA TRP A 13 10.74 2.15 10.61
C TRP A 13 9.80 2.61 11.73
N LEU A 14 10.29 3.47 12.62
CA LEU A 14 9.48 4.09 13.68
C LEU A 14 8.43 5.05 13.12
N GLY A 15 8.78 5.84 12.09
CA GLY A 15 7.85 6.73 11.40
C GLY A 15 6.70 5.99 10.72
N GLY A 16 6.99 4.86 10.05
CA GLY A 16 6.01 3.98 9.44
C GLY A 16 5.01 3.42 10.45
N MET A 17 5.49 2.98 11.62
CA MET A 17 4.61 2.59 12.71
C MET A 17 3.77 3.76 13.21
N GLY A 18 4.39 4.94 13.37
CA GLY A 18 3.72 6.16 13.81
C GLY A 18 2.53 6.54 12.93
N ILE A 19 2.70 6.53 11.59
CA ILE A 19 1.62 6.88 10.67
C ILE A 19 0.47 5.87 10.71
N ILE A 20 0.74 4.56 10.86
CA ILE A 20 -0.32 3.55 11.00
C ILE A 20 -1.15 3.80 12.26
N VAL A 21 -0.49 4.02 13.41
CA VAL A 21 -1.20 4.26 14.69
C VAL A 21 -2.00 5.56 14.63
N LEU A 22 -1.41 6.63 14.11
CA LEU A 22 -2.09 7.92 13.98
C LEU A 22 -3.28 7.83 13.03
N ALA A 23 -3.10 7.22 11.85
CA ALA A 23 -4.18 7.06 10.88
C ALA A 23 -5.35 6.25 11.46
N THR A 24 -5.07 5.16 12.17
CA THR A 24 -6.13 4.32 12.76
C THR A 24 -6.88 5.02 13.88
N ILE A 25 -6.19 5.79 14.74
CA ILE A 25 -6.83 6.61 15.78
C ILE A 25 -7.72 7.70 15.14
N ILE A 26 -7.22 8.39 14.12
CA ILE A 26 -7.97 9.47 13.43
C ILE A 26 -9.19 8.90 12.71
N PHE A 27 -9.03 7.82 11.93
CA PHE A 27 -10.14 7.18 11.22
C PHE A 27 -11.20 6.63 12.18
N SER A 28 -10.80 6.07 13.32
CA SER A 28 -11.73 5.60 14.34
C SER A 28 -12.56 6.74 14.93
N ARG A 29 -12.00 7.95 15.09
CA ARG A 29 -12.76 9.13 15.54
C ARG A 29 -13.71 9.67 14.48
N LEU A 30 -13.26 9.74 13.21
CA LEU A 30 -14.06 10.25 12.11
C LEU A 30 -15.22 9.33 11.72
N PHE A 31 -15.02 8.01 11.73
CA PHE A 31 -16.05 7.04 11.34
C PHE A 31 -16.79 6.39 12.52
N GLY A 32 -16.23 6.44 13.75
CA GLY A 32 -16.85 5.91 14.97
C GLY A 32 -17.67 6.93 15.76
N GLY A 33 -17.66 8.20 15.36
CA GLY A 33 -18.31 9.33 16.05
C GLY A 33 -19.84 9.38 15.97
N GLY A 34 -20.51 8.41 15.34
CA GLY A 34 -21.97 8.32 15.33
C GLY A 34 -22.60 7.79 16.63
N ILE A 35 -21.81 7.26 17.56
CA ILE A 35 -22.31 6.72 18.84
C ILE A 35 -22.73 7.83 19.81
N GLN A 36 -22.34 9.09 19.58
CA GLN A 36 -22.74 10.19 20.46
C GLN A 36 -24.21 10.63 20.27
N VAL A 37 -24.82 10.36 19.11
CA VAL A 37 -26.24 10.69 18.89
C VAL A 37 -27.15 9.70 19.65
N LEU A 38 -26.75 8.43 19.75
CA LEU A 38 -27.45 7.41 20.55
C LEU A 38 -27.27 7.58 22.07
N GLN A 39 -26.21 8.28 22.51
CA GLN A 39 -25.98 8.58 23.93
C GLN A 39 -26.89 9.70 24.47
N ALA A 40 -27.54 10.49 23.60
CA ALA A 40 -28.53 11.47 24.01
C ALA A 40 -29.90 10.85 24.35
N GLU A 41 -30.14 9.60 23.94
CA GLU A 41 -31.46 8.94 24.07
C GLU A 41 -31.61 8.01 25.28
N MET A 42 -30.57 7.76 26.08
CA MET A 42 -30.64 6.82 27.21
C MET A 42 -30.26 7.49 28.55
N PRO A 43 -31.24 7.83 29.41
CA PRO A 43 -30.95 8.25 30.78
C PRO A 43 -30.66 7.02 31.64
N GLY A 44 -29.45 6.96 32.20
CA GLY A 44 -29.11 6.06 33.30
C GLY A 44 -28.57 4.69 32.86
N THR A 45 -27.25 4.53 32.89
CA THR A 45 -26.51 3.47 33.62
C THR A 45 -25.07 3.35 33.09
N GLY A 46 -24.11 3.36 34.01
CA GLY A 46 -22.88 2.59 33.88
C GLY A 46 -21.81 3.07 32.90
N LEU A 47 -20.83 3.79 33.44
CA LEU A 47 -19.43 3.85 32.99
C LEU A 47 -19.02 2.64 32.11
N THR A 48 -19.03 2.80 30.79
CA THR A 48 -18.42 1.83 29.86
C THR A 48 -17.28 2.49 29.12
N ARG A 49 -16.09 2.23 29.67
CA ARG A 49 -14.74 2.55 29.21
C ARG A 49 -14.65 2.89 27.70
N LEU A 50 -14.49 4.17 27.39
CA LEU A 50 -14.14 4.68 26.06
C LEU A 50 -12.64 4.48 25.67
N LYS A 51 -11.89 3.61 26.36
CA LYS A 51 -10.42 3.49 26.20
C LYS A 51 -9.82 2.12 25.83
N PRO A 52 -10.46 0.94 25.94
CA PRO A 52 -9.74 -0.33 25.79
C PRO A 52 -9.51 -0.77 24.33
N GLN A 53 -10.36 -0.39 23.37
CA GLN A 53 -10.22 -0.88 21.99
C GLN A 53 -9.06 -0.24 21.22
N MET A 54 -8.76 1.05 21.43
CA MET A 54 -7.74 1.74 20.63
C MET A 54 -6.32 1.20 20.87
N ALA A 55 -5.94 1.01 22.14
CA ALA A 55 -4.64 0.43 22.49
C ALA A 55 -4.52 -1.03 22.05
N GLN A 56 -5.63 -1.78 22.05
CA GLN A 56 -5.69 -3.15 21.57
C GLN A 56 -5.49 -3.20 20.05
N THR A 57 -6.21 -2.40 19.27
CA THR A 57 -6.02 -2.32 17.81
C THR A 57 -4.59 -1.88 17.45
N ALA A 58 -4.06 -0.85 18.12
CA ALA A 58 -2.68 -0.40 17.88
C ALA A 58 -1.65 -1.51 18.16
N ARG A 59 -1.85 -2.30 19.23
CA ARG A 59 -0.97 -3.45 19.57
C ARG A 59 -1.04 -4.54 18.50
N LEU A 60 -2.22 -4.81 17.96
CA LEU A 60 -2.42 -5.80 16.89
C LEU A 60 -1.77 -5.38 15.57
N LEU A 61 -1.87 -4.10 15.22
CA LEU A 61 -1.19 -3.56 14.05
C LEU A 61 0.33 -3.52 14.24
N TRP A 62 0.79 -3.24 15.47
CA TRP A 62 2.21 -3.29 15.82
C TRP A 62 2.78 -4.70 15.66
N SER A 63 2.07 -5.72 16.14
CA SER A 63 2.50 -7.10 15.98
C SER A 63 2.54 -7.52 14.51
N LEU A 64 1.57 -7.11 13.70
CA LEU A 64 1.58 -7.36 12.26
C LEU A 64 2.77 -6.69 11.56
N TYR A 65 3.00 -5.40 11.85
CA TYR A 65 4.13 -4.64 11.30
C TYR A 65 5.48 -5.28 11.66
N PHE A 66 5.65 -5.68 12.91
CA PHE A 66 6.84 -6.38 13.38
C PHE A 66 7.03 -7.73 12.68
N VAL A 67 5.97 -8.56 12.58
CA VAL A 67 6.03 -9.86 11.88
C VAL A 67 6.41 -9.70 10.41
N LEU A 68 5.85 -8.71 9.71
CA LEU A 68 6.22 -8.42 8.32
C LEU A 68 7.72 -8.09 8.21
N THR A 69 8.22 -7.22 9.10
CA THR A 69 9.63 -6.81 9.07
C THR A 69 10.59 -7.96 9.34
N VAL A 70 10.32 -8.81 10.33
CA VAL A 70 11.16 -9.97 10.64
C VAL A 70 11.10 -11.00 9.52
N THR A 71 9.93 -11.20 8.92
CA THR A 71 9.76 -12.12 7.78
C THR A 71 10.57 -11.65 6.57
N GLU A 72 10.54 -10.35 6.26
CA GLU A 72 11.35 -9.78 5.18
C GLU A 72 12.86 -9.92 5.46
N ILE A 73 13.31 -9.64 6.69
CA ILE A 73 14.71 -9.81 7.09
C ILE A 73 15.15 -11.26 6.87
N ALA A 74 14.34 -12.22 7.30
CA ALA A 74 14.63 -13.64 7.13
C ALA A 74 14.70 -14.01 5.64
N LEU A 75 13.74 -13.58 4.82
CA LEU A 75 13.72 -13.89 3.39
C LEU A 75 14.91 -13.27 2.66
N LEU A 76 15.23 -12.00 2.94
CA LEU A 76 16.40 -11.35 2.35
C LEU A 76 17.70 -12.01 2.77
N ARG A 77 17.81 -12.47 4.03
CA ARG A 77 19.02 -13.14 4.52
C ARG A 77 19.18 -14.56 3.97
N PHE A 78 18.12 -15.35 3.95
CA PHE A 78 18.20 -16.78 3.59
C PHE A 78 18.03 -17.05 2.09
N LEU A 79 17.16 -16.30 1.40
CA LEU A 79 16.95 -16.48 -0.05
C LEU A 79 17.73 -15.45 -0.88
N GLY A 80 17.96 -14.26 -0.35
CA GLY A 80 18.71 -13.20 -1.03
C GLY A 80 20.22 -13.22 -0.76
N ASP A 81 20.68 -13.95 0.26
CA ASP A 81 22.07 -14.03 0.73
C ASP A 81 22.76 -12.67 0.96
N ILE A 82 21.99 -11.64 1.33
CA ILE A 82 22.60 -10.35 1.69
C ILE A 82 23.09 -10.35 3.14
N PRO A 83 24.08 -9.50 3.50
CA PRO A 83 24.53 -9.36 4.87
C PRO A 83 23.36 -9.02 5.81
N LEU A 84 23.35 -9.59 7.02
CA LEU A 84 22.27 -9.37 8.00
C LEU A 84 22.01 -7.87 8.26
N TYR A 85 23.09 -7.09 8.31
CA TYR A 85 23.02 -5.64 8.49
C TYR A 85 22.24 -4.95 7.35
N ASP A 86 22.49 -5.35 6.11
CA ASP A 86 21.81 -4.82 4.92
C ASP A 86 20.35 -5.28 4.89
N ALA A 87 20.07 -6.54 5.25
CA ALA A 87 18.70 -7.06 5.36
C ALA A 87 17.87 -6.25 6.37
N ILE A 88 18.41 -6.00 7.56
CA ILE A 88 17.73 -5.19 8.57
C ILE A 88 17.44 -3.77 8.06
N CYS A 89 18.45 -3.10 7.49
CA CYS A 89 18.30 -1.72 7.03
C CYS A 89 17.30 -1.59 5.87
N ASN A 90 17.34 -2.51 4.90
CA ASN A 90 16.41 -2.51 3.79
C ASN A 90 14.99 -2.86 4.25
N SER A 91 14.78 -3.91 5.06
CA SER A 91 13.44 -4.29 5.53
C SER A 91 12.77 -3.22 6.40
N PHE A 92 13.56 -2.52 7.24
CA PHE A 92 13.06 -1.36 7.98
C PHE A 92 12.48 -0.29 7.07
N SER A 93 13.12 -0.08 5.92
CA SER A 93 12.70 0.90 4.93
C SER A 93 11.62 0.40 3.98
N THR A 94 11.60 -0.87 3.62
CA THR A 94 10.56 -1.47 2.77
C THR A 94 9.20 -1.42 3.45
N VAL A 95 9.09 -1.93 4.69
CA VAL A 95 7.79 -2.03 5.37
C VAL A 95 7.25 -0.66 5.79
N SER A 96 8.15 0.29 6.10
CA SER A 96 7.77 1.69 6.34
C SER A 96 7.52 2.50 5.07
N THR A 97 7.76 1.92 3.88
CA THR A 97 7.67 2.59 2.57
C THR A 97 8.55 3.86 2.51
N GLY A 98 9.79 3.78 3.03
CA GLY A 98 10.71 4.91 3.17
C GLY A 98 11.84 5.03 2.14
N GLY A 99 12.25 3.93 1.49
CA GLY A 99 13.23 3.96 0.38
C GLY A 99 14.71 4.11 0.70
N PHE A 100 15.12 4.20 1.96
CA PHE A 100 16.52 4.25 2.33
C PHE A 100 17.18 2.87 2.31
N SER A 101 18.28 2.79 1.58
CA SER A 101 19.19 1.64 1.57
C SER A 101 20.54 2.04 2.16
N PRO A 102 21.30 1.08 2.73
CA PRO A 102 22.70 1.29 3.11
C PRO A 102 23.64 1.37 1.88
N LYS A 103 23.19 0.94 0.71
CA LYS A 103 23.94 0.99 -0.56
C LYS A 103 23.57 2.22 -1.38
N VAL A 104 24.50 2.67 -2.23
CA VAL A 104 24.35 3.88 -3.05
C VAL A 104 23.29 3.68 -4.13
N ASP A 105 23.33 2.56 -4.87
CA ASP A 105 22.36 2.26 -5.94
C ASP A 105 21.10 1.57 -5.41
N SER A 106 20.79 1.77 -4.13
CA SER A 106 19.64 1.16 -3.48
C SER A 106 19.62 -0.37 -3.62
N ILE A 107 18.48 -0.97 -3.98
CA ILE A 107 18.35 -2.40 -4.22
C ILE A 107 19.10 -2.85 -5.49
N GLY A 108 19.34 -1.92 -6.44
CA GLY A 108 20.12 -2.17 -7.65
C GLY A 108 21.54 -2.66 -7.36
N SER A 109 22.15 -2.29 -6.23
CA SER A 109 23.50 -2.78 -5.88
C SER A 109 23.59 -4.30 -5.67
N TYR A 110 22.47 -5.00 -5.45
CA TYR A 110 22.48 -6.45 -5.21
C TYR A 110 22.27 -7.29 -6.48
N ASN A 111 21.82 -6.68 -7.60
CA ASN A 111 21.69 -7.32 -8.92
C ASN A 111 21.08 -8.74 -8.91
N SER A 112 20.08 -8.99 -8.06
CA SER A 112 19.48 -10.32 -7.91
C SER A 112 17.97 -10.29 -8.09
N ALA A 113 17.47 -11.16 -8.96
CA ALA A 113 16.04 -11.32 -9.21
C ALA A 113 15.25 -11.72 -7.95
N THR A 114 15.88 -12.49 -7.06
CA THR A 114 15.23 -12.95 -5.82
C THR A 114 15.01 -11.80 -4.86
N ILE A 115 16.01 -10.93 -4.69
CA ILE A 115 15.94 -9.74 -3.83
C ILE A 115 14.89 -8.77 -4.37
N ASP A 116 14.95 -8.46 -5.67
CA ASP A 116 13.96 -7.60 -6.33
C ASP A 116 12.54 -8.10 -6.08
N SER A 117 12.31 -9.40 -6.21
CA SER A 117 10.98 -10.02 -6.03
C SER A 117 10.51 -9.98 -4.57
N ILE A 118 11.41 -10.22 -3.60
CA ILE A 118 11.09 -10.13 -2.18
C ILE A 118 10.71 -8.69 -1.82
N VAL A 119 11.56 -7.72 -2.14
CA VAL A 119 11.29 -6.31 -1.83
C VAL A 119 10.02 -5.83 -2.54
N MET A 120 9.82 -6.20 -3.81
CA MET A 120 8.61 -5.89 -4.57
C MET A 120 7.33 -6.39 -3.88
N PHE A 121 7.35 -7.62 -3.37
CA PHE A 121 6.23 -8.20 -2.64
C PHE A 121 5.92 -7.44 -1.34
N PHE A 122 6.94 -7.13 -0.54
CA PHE A 122 6.76 -6.41 0.72
C PHE A 122 6.37 -4.93 0.50
N MET A 123 6.87 -4.28 -0.56
CA MET A 123 6.39 -2.94 -0.95
C MET A 123 4.90 -2.98 -1.30
N LEU A 124 4.46 -3.95 -2.09
CA LEU A 124 3.06 -4.08 -2.49
C LEU A 124 2.16 -4.28 -1.26
N ILE A 125 2.54 -5.18 -0.35
CA ILE A 125 1.79 -5.46 0.89
C ILE A 125 1.76 -4.25 1.81
N SER A 126 2.87 -3.52 1.94
CA SER A 126 2.95 -2.32 2.79
C SER A 126 2.09 -1.19 2.23
N GLY A 127 1.81 -1.20 0.93
CA GLY A 127 0.84 -0.34 0.26
C GLY A 127 -0.64 -0.64 0.56
N VAL A 128 -0.94 -1.82 1.11
CA VAL A 128 -2.30 -2.25 1.44
C VAL A 128 -2.72 -1.74 2.82
N ASN A 129 -4.02 -1.60 3.04
CA ASN A 129 -4.59 -1.25 4.33
C ASN A 129 -4.19 -2.28 5.40
N PHE A 130 -3.48 -1.85 6.45
CA PHE A 130 -2.98 -2.72 7.52
C PHE A 130 -4.10 -3.38 8.34
N VAL A 131 -5.26 -2.73 8.46
CA VAL A 131 -6.43 -3.32 9.13
C VAL A 131 -6.94 -4.51 8.31
N LEU A 132 -7.04 -4.35 6.98
CA LEU A 132 -7.43 -5.43 6.08
C LEU A 132 -6.42 -6.58 6.13
N LEU A 133 -5.13 -6.25 6.11
CA LEU A 133 -4.05 -7.23 6.20
C LEU A 133 -4.09 -8.01 7.52
N TYR A 134 -4.39 -7.34 8.63
CA TYR A 134 -4.60 -7.98 9.93
C TYR A 134 -5.76 -8.98 9.90
N TYR A 135 -6.93 -8.59 9.39
CA TYR A 135 -8.09 -9.48 9.28
C TYR A 135 -7.82 -10.70 8.38
N VAL A 136 -7.06 -10.52 7.29
CA VAL A 136 -6.67 -11.64 6.42
C VAL A 136 -5.68 -12.55 7.13
N SER A 137 -4.64 -12.01 7.77
CA SER A 137 -3.64 -12.81 8.47
C SER A 137 -4.24 -13.65 9.60
N THR A 138 -5.15 -13.07 10.39
CA THR A 138 -5.87 -13.80 11.46
C THR A 138 -6.81 -14.86 10.90
N THR A 139 -7.47 -14.60 9.77
CA THR A 139 -8.32 -15.60 9.09
C THR A 139 -7.51 -16.78 8.54
N LEU A 140 -6.28 -16.53 8.07
CA LEU A 140 -5.37 -17.58 7.59
C LEU A 140 -4.83 -18.43 8.74
N ILE A 141 -4.48 -17.80 9.87
CA ILE A 141 -3.89 -18.45 11.04
C ILE A 141 -4.96 -19.18 11.88
N SER A 142 -6.21 -18.71 11.90
CA SER A 142 -7.29 -19.31 12.70
C SER A 142 -7.51 -20.78 12.32
N ASN A 143 -7.52 -21.66 13.33
CA ASN A 143 -7.51 -23.10 13.13
C ASN A 143 -8.88 -23.73 12.81
N GLU A 144 -9.91 -22.90 12.67
CA GLU A 144 -11.31 -23.35 12.70
C GLU A 144 -11.80 -24.07 11.42
N ASN A 145 -11.11 -23.93 10.29
CA ASN A 145 -11.56 -24.48 8.99
C ASN A 145 -10.42 -25.17 8.21
N PRO A 146 -10.67 -26.06 7.23
CA PRO A 146 -9.59 -26.66 6.41
C PRO A 146 -8.87 -25.62 5.54
N ILE A 147 -7.55 -25.77 5.34
CA ILE A 147 -6.64 -24.86 4.60
C ILE A 147 -7.23 -24.28 3.29
N PRO A 148 -7.82 -25.09 2.36
CA PRO A 148 -8.35 -24.55 1.11
C PRO A 148 -9.52 -23.57 1.31
N SER A 149 -10.33 -23.77 2.35
CA SER A 149 -11.45 -22.85 2.67
C SER A 149 -10.97 -21.52 3.27
N ARG A 150 -9.85 -21.52 4.02
CA ARG A 150 -9.23 -20.30 4.58
C ARG A 150 -8.66 -19.41 3.49
N ILE A 151 -7.98 -20.02 2.52
CA ILE A 151 -7.42 -19.31 1.36
C ILE A 151 -8.55 -18.70 0.53
N ARG A 152 -9.62 -19.47 0.28
CA ARG A 152 -10.79 -18.99 -0.46
C ARG A 152 -11.48 -17.82 0.26
N LYS A 153 -11.66 -17.90 1.58
CA LYS A 153 -12.27 -16.82 2.38
C LYS A 153 -11.42 -15.56 2.39
N SER A 154 -10.10 -15.71 2.55
CA SER A 154 -9.15 -14.60 2.50
C SER A 154 -9.11 -13.93 1.12
N PHE A 155 -9.10 -14.73 0.06
CA PHE A 155 -9.17 -14.23 -1.31
C PHE A 155 -10.50 -13.53 -1.60
N ASN A 156 -11.61 -14.03 -1.04
CA ASN A 156 -12.92 -13.39 -1.19
C ASN A 156 -12.98 -12.04 -0.48
N ILE A 157 -12.38 -11.91 0.70
CA ILE A 157 -12.24 -10.64 1.42
C ILE A 157 -11.38 -9.67 0.60
N PHE A 158 -10.25 -10.12 0.06
CA PHE A 158 -9.40 -9.30 -0.79
C PHE A 158 -10.14 -8.83 -2.06
N ARG A 159 -10.90 -9.74 -2.68
CA ARG A 159 -11.72 -9.48 -3.86
C ARG A 159 -13.00 -8.70 -3.54
N SER A 160 -13.48 -8.58 -2.31
CA SER A 160 -14.64 -7.73 -2.03
C SER A 160 -14.25 -6.26 -1.89
N ASN A 161 -13.00 -5.97 -1.53
CA ASN A 161 -12.52 -4.61 -1.34
C ASN A 161 -12.31 -3.85 -2.67
N GLU A 162 -13.14 -2.84 -2.91
CA GLU A 162 -13.05 -1.99 -4.11
C GLU A 162 -11.75 -1.19 -4.17
N GLU A 163 -11.30 -0.62 -3.05
CA GLU A 163 -10.07 0.16 -2.97
C GLU A 163 -8.85 -0.67 -3.41
N LEU A 164 -8.77 -1.90 -2.93
CA LEU A 164 -7.65 -2.77 -3.22
C LEU A 164 -7.63 -3.20 -4.69
N LYS A 165 -8.80 -3.49 -5.27
CA LYS A 165 -8.91 -3.74 -6.71
C LYS A 165 -8.42 -2.54 -7.51
N PHE A 166 -8.82 -1.34 -7.09
CA PHE A 166 -8.41 -0.11 -7.76
C PHE A 166 -6.90 0.08 -7.68
N TYR A 167 -6.29 -0.12 -6.51
CA TYR A 167 -4.84 -0.10 -6.32
C TYR A 167 -4.10 -1.07 -7.25
N LEU A 168 -4.52 -2.34 -7.29
CA LEU A 168 -3.89 -3.36 -8.16
C LEU A 168 -4.13 -3.09 -9.64
N LEU A 169 -5.33 -2.65 -10.02
CA LEU A 169 -5.64 -2.28 -11.40
C LEU A 169 -4.77 -1.12 -11.85
N LEU A 170 -4.63 -0.08 -11.03
CA LEU A 170 -3.83 1.09 -11.33
C LEU A 170 -2.36 0.71 -11.51
N LEU A 171 -1.80 -0.07 -10.59
CA LEU A 171 -0.45 -0.61 -10.67
C LEU A 171 -0.22 -1.43 -11.94
N ALA A 172 -1.17 -2.32 -12.29
CA ALA A 172 -1.09 -3.12 -13.51
C ALA A 172 -1.15 -2.23 -14.76
N THR A 173 -2.02 -1.23 -14.81
CA THR A 173 -2.11 -0.30 -15.94
C THR A 173 -0.85 0.55 -16.10
N CYS A 174 -0.30 1.11 -15.03
CA CYS A 174 0.96 1.85 -15.07
C CYS A 174 2.11 0.96 -15.55
N SER A 175 2.26 -0.23 -14.96
CA SER A 175 3.32 -1.18 -15.33
C SER A 175 3.20 -1.60 -16.79
N PHE A 176 1.98 -1.87 -17.28
CA PHE A 176 1.72 -2.24 -18.67
C PHE A 176 2.08 -1.11 -19.64
N LEU A 177 1.64 0.12 -19.36
CA LEU A 177 1.95 1.29 -20.20
C LEU A 177 3.45 1.54 -20.30
N ILE A 178 4.17 1.44 -19.18
CA ILE A 178 5.62 1.62 -19.15
C ILE A 178 6.31 0.50 -19.92
N PHE A 179 5.90 -0.76 -19.70
CA PHE A 179 6.50 -1.91 -20.37
C PHE A 179 6.28 -1.87 -21.88
N ALA A 180 5.06 -1.59 -22.32
CA ALA A 180 4.73 -1.44 -23.74
C ALA A 180 5.56 -0.32 -24.39
N ASN A 181 5.66 0.84 -23.74
CA ASN A 181 6.42 1.97 -24.26
C ASN A 181 7.94 1.68 -24.32
N ARG A 182 8.49 0.96 -23.35
CA ARG A 182 9.90 0.53 -23.38
C ARG A 182 10.16 -0.42 -24.55
N ILE A 183 9.30 -1.42 -24.76
CA ILE A 183 9.44 -2.37 -25.89
C ILE A 183 9.29 -1.66 -27.23
N SER A 184 8.35 -0.73 -27.38
CA SER A 184 8.14 -0.03 -28.66
C SER A 184 9.27 0.94 -29.03
N ARG A 185 10.05 1.41 -28.05
CA ARG A 185 11.14 2.38 -28.24
C ARG A 185 12.52 1.74 -28.30
N ASP A 186 12.68 0.52 -27.77
CA ASP A 186 13.88 -0.30 -27.97
C ASP A 186 13.93 -0.82 -29.40
N SER A 187 14.33 0.06 -30.33
CA SER A 187 14.73 -0.32 -31.67
C SER A 187 16.11 -0.98 -31.62
N ILE A 188 16.18 -2.30 -31.89
CA ILE A 188 17.31 -3.02 -32.48
C ILE A 188 18.66 -2.80 -31.75
N GLY A 189 18.95 -3.55 -30.68
CA GLY A 189 20.36 -3.71 -30.27
C GLY A 189 20.70 -4.08 -28.83
N SER A 190 19.81 -3.90 -27.86
CA SER A 190 20.06 -4.35 -26.47
C SER A 190 18.97 -5.33 -26.06
N VAL A 191 19.14 -6.61 -26.42
CA VAL A 191 18.32 -7.69 -25.89
C VAL A 191 18.74 -7.92 -24.43
N SER A 192 18.44 -6.95 -23.56
CA SER A 192 18.20 -7.28 -22.16
C SER A 192 16.95 -8.15 -22.13
N ASN A 193 17.04 -9.32 -21.49
CA ASN A 193 15.96 -10.30 -21.41
C ASN A 193 14.60 -9.63 -21.16
N TYR A 194 13.56 -9.93 -21.97
CA TYR A 194 12.21 -9.36 -21.77
C TYR A 194 11.72 -9.54 -20.32
N SER A 195 12.10 -10.65 -19.69
CA SER A 195 11.85 -10.95 -18.28
C SER A 195 12.49 -9.92 -17.32
N GLU A 196 13.73 -9.53 -17.59
CA GLU A 196 14.45 -8.53 -16.79
C GLU A 196 13.86 -7.13 -16.97
N ASN A 197 13.53 -6.76 -18.20
CA ASN A 197 12.83 -5.52 -18.48
C ASN A 197 11.47 -5.43 -17.78
N LEU A 198 10.72 -6.54 -17.76
CA LEU A 198 9.46 -6.64 -17.05
C LEU A 198 9.67 -6.52 -15.53
N ARG A 199 10.65 -7.23 -14.97
CA ARG A 199 11.01 -7.14 -13.55
C ARG A 199 11.31 -5.71 -13.12
N HIS A 200 12.21 -5.02 -13.83
CA HIS A 200 12.56 -3.63 -13.50
C HIS A 200 11.38 -2.67 -13.67
N THR A 201 10.55 -2.88 -14.69
CA THR A 201 9.36 -2.06 -14.91
C THR A 201 8.36 -2.20 -13.76
N ILE A 202 8.06 -3.43 -13.35
CA ILE A 202 7.13 -3.68 -12.24
C ILE A 202 7.72 -3.17 -10.93
N PHE A 203 9.02 -3.38 -10.69
CA PHE A 203 9.70 -2.91 -9.49
C PHE A 203 9.59 -1.39 -9.34
N GLN A 204 9.95 -0.63 -10.38
CA GLN A 204 9.90 0.83 -10.33
C GLN A 204 8.47 1.35 -10.25
N SER A 205 7.53 0.70 -10.93
CA SER A 205 6.11 1.05 -10.85
C SER A 205 5.56 0.89 -9.43
N ILE A 206 5.86 -0.23 -8.77
CA ILE A 206 5.45 -0.48 -7.38
C ILE A 206 6.14 0.52 -6.45
N SER A 207 7.45 0.64 -6.55
CA SER A 207 8.27 1.49 -5.68
C SER A 207 7.81 2.94 -5.67
N LEU A 208 7.55 3.51 -6.86
CA LEU A 208 7.11 4.89 -6.98
C LEU A 208 5.63 5.07 -6.65
N LEU A 209 4.77 4.10 -6.99
CA LEU A 209 3.35 4.16 -6.63
C LEU A 209 3.13 4.12 -5.12
N THR A 210 3.83 3.23 -4.40
CA THR A 210 3.73 3.14 -2.94
C THR A 210 4.48 4.26 -2.23
N GLY A 211 5.23 5.08 -2.96
CA GLY A 211 6.05 6.15 -2.39
C GLY A 211 7.30 5.63 -1.66
N THR A 212 7.68 4.37 -1.87
CA THR A 212 8.90 3.79 -1.28
C THR A 212 10.13 4.46 -1.87
N GLY A 213 10.23 4.55 -3.21
CA GLY A 213 11.34 5.23 -3.88
C GLY A 213 12.66 4.43 -3.94
N PHE A 214 12.62 3.11 -3.74
CA PHE A 214 13.73 2.24 -4.11
C PHE A 214 13.94 2.21 -5.62
N THR A 215 15.19 2.02 -6.03
CA THR A 215 15.59 1.94 -7.44
C THR A 215 16.39 0.68 -7.70
N THR A 216 16.10 -0.01 -8.81
CA THR A 216 16.92 -1.12 -9.32
C THR A 216 17.72 -0.73 -10.55
N THR A 217 17.20 0.23 -11.33
CA THR A 217 17.79 0.75 -12.56
C THR A 217 17.61 2.26 -12.62
N ASP A 218 18.46 2.94 -13.38
CA ASP A 218 18.28 4.36 -13.65
C ASP A 218 17.10 4.56 -14.64
N TYR A 219 15.93 4.85 -14.07
CA TYR A 219 14.71 5.09 -14.84
C TYR A 219 14.69 6.48 -15.50
N MET A 220 15.64 7.38 -15.21
CA MET A 220 15.74 8.66 -15.91
C MET A 220 16.18 8.50 -17.37
N LEU A 221 16.85 7.39 -17.67
CA LEU A 221 17.24 7.02 -19.03
C LEU A 221 16.08 6.40 -19.83
N TRP A 222 14.93 6.13 -19.21
CA TRP A 222 13.79 5.51 -19.89
C TRP A 222 13.08 6.51 -20.81
N PRO A 223 12.28 6.02 -21.78
CA PRO A 223 11.50 6.90 -22.64
C PRO A 223 10.65 7.90 -21.84
N LYS A 224 10.57 9.15 -22.31
CA LYS A 224 9.93 10.27 -21.58
C LYS A 224 8.50 9.98 -21.11
N LEU A 225 7.72 9.26 -21.92
CA LEU A 225 6.36 8.86 -21.53
C LEU A 225 6.35 7.92 -20.32
N SER A 226 7.32 7.01 -20.20
CA SER A 226 7.45 6.13 -19.04
C SER A 226 7.77 6.90 -17.77
N VAL A 227 8.70 7.87 -17.86
CA VAL A 227 9.04 8.77 -16.74
C VAL A 227 7.83 9.60 -16.32
N PHE A 228 7.05 10.10 -17.28
CA PHE A 228 5.82 10.84 -17.00
C PHE A 228 4.76 9.99 -16.28
N VAL A 229 4.55 8.74 -16.70
CA VAL A 229 3.63 7.81 -16.02
C VAL A 229 4.11 7.50 -14.60
N LEU A 230 5.42 7.27 -14.41
CA LEU A 230 6.00 7.07 -13.07
C LEU A 230 5.82 8.30 -12.17
N LEU A 231 6.01 9.50 -12.72
CA LEU A 231 5.78 10.76 -12.00
C LEU A 231 4.32 10.88 -11.53
N LEU A 232 3.35 10.55 -12.39
CA LEU A 232 1.95 10.53 -11.99
C LEU A 232 1.69 9.49 -10.89
N ALA A 233 2.29 8.30 -11.00
CA ALA A 233 2.16 7.25 -10.00
C ALA A 233 2.67 7.69 -8.62
N MET A 234 3.73 8.50 -8.54
CA MET A 234 4.26 9.04 -7.27
C MET A 234 3.22 9.85 -6.47
N PHE A 235 2.28 10.51 -7.15
CA PHE A 235 1.21 11.24 -6.46
C PHE A 235 0.10 10.33 -5.93
N MET A 236 -0.08 9.13 -6.47
CA MET A 236 -1.26 8.29 -6.25
C MET A 236 -1.22 7.40 -5.00
N GLY A 237 -0.06 7.27 -4.35
CA GLY A 237 0.08 6.64 -3.03
C GLY A 237 -0.49 5.22 -2.90
N GLY A 238 -0.57 4.73 -1.66
CA GLY A 238 -1.22 3.44 -1.35
C GLY A 238 -2.64 3.58 -0.81
N CYS A 239 -3.17 2.47 -0.30
CA CYS A 239 -4.49 2.41 0.31
C CYS A 239 -4.58 3.24 1.61
N ALA A 240 -5.77 3.66 2.01
CA ALA A 240 -6.03 4.27 3.30
C ALA A 240 -5.65 3.30 4.44
N GLY A 241 -4.97 3.79 5.47
CA GLY A 241 -4.47 2.94 6.56
C GLY A 241 -3.23 2.09 6.20
N SER A 242 -2.52 2.45 5.13
CA SER A 242 -1.17 1.94 4.80
C SER A 242 -0.06 2.89 5.27
N THR A 243 1.20 2.44 5.25
CA THR A 243 2.39 3.25 5.58
C THR A 243 2.75 4.29 4.52
N THR A 244 2.16 4.17 3.33
CA THR A 244 2.48 5.00 2.16
C THR A 244 2.15 6.48 2.34
N GLY A 245 2.80 7.33 1.54
CA GLY A 245 2.44 8.73 1.37
C GLY A 245 1.40 8.96 0.26
N GLY A 246 1.33 10.21 -0.22
CA GLY A 246 0.58 10.60 -1.41
C GLY A 246 -0.94 10.78 -1.23
N ILE A 247 -1.62 11.02 -2.35
CA ILE A 247 -3.07 11.12 -2.42
C ILE A 247 -3.63 9.70 -2.36
N LYS A 248 -4.13 9.29 -1.19
CA LYS A 248 -4.62 7.93 -0.94
C LYS A 248 -5.58 7.44 -2.03
N MET A 249 -5.49 6.14 -2.35
CA MET A 249 -6.26 5.47 -3.41
C MET A 249 -7.78 5.70 -3.31
N VAL A 250 -8.35 5.71 -2.09
CA VAL A 250 -9.77 6.04 -1.89
C VAL A 250 -10.15 7.40 -2.47
N ARG A 251 -9.31 8.44 -2.32
CA ARG A 251 -9.63 9.78 -2.82
C ARG A 251 -9.67 9.79 -4.35
N ILE A 252 -8.69 9.17 -4.99
CA ILE A 252 -8.62 9.08 -6.45
C ILE A 252 -9.82 8.29 -6.99
N MET A 253 -10.13 7.15 -6.37
CA MET A 253 -11.30 6.35 -6.74
C MET A 253 -12.60 7.16 -6.61
N LEU A 254 -12.75 7.97 -5.56
CA LEU A 254 -13.91 8.83 -5.36
C LEU A 254 -14.00 9.95 -6.39
N LEU A 255 -12.89 10.62 -6.68
CA LEU A 255 -12.83 11.66 -7.72
C LEU A 255 -13.22 11.09 -9.09
N LEU A 256 -12.74 9.90 -9.45
CA LEU A 256 -13.13 9.25 -10.71
C LEU A 256 -14.61 8.84 -10.74
N LYS A 257 -15.15 8.32 -9.64
CA LYS A 257 -16.59 7.99 -9.52
C LYS A 257 -17.46 9.25 -9.60
N ALA A 258 -17.01 10.35 -9.00
CA ALA A 258 -17.70 11.64 -9.04
C ALA A 258 -17.66 12.25 -10.45
N LEU A 259 -16.49 12.25 -11.10
CA LEU A 259 -16.35 12.69 -12.48
C LEU A 259 -17.26 11.89 -13.41
N LYS A 260 -17.33 10.56 -13.23
CA LYS A 260 -18.28 9.71 -13.98
C LYS A 260 -19.74 10.10 -13.69
N ARG A 261 -20.11 10.36 -12.43
CA ARG A 261 -21.46 10.82 -12.06
C ARG A 261 -21.79 12.13 -12.77
N GLU A 262 -20.93 13.12 -12.71
CA GLU A 262 -21.13 14.43 -13.34
C GLU A 262 -21.27 14.30 -14.87
N LEU A 263 -20.41 13.51 -15.52
CA LEU A 263 -20.54 13.25 -16.96
C LEU A 263 -21.91 12.63 -17.32
N ILE A 264 -22.44 11.72 -16.49
CA ILE A 264 -23.75 11.13 -16.72
C ILE A 264 -24.87 12.14 -16.46
N LEU A 265 -24.74 13.01 -15.46
CA LEU A 265 -25.72 14.06 -15.16
C LEU A 265 -25.80 15.11 -16.26
N VAL A 266 -24.70 15.41 -16.97
CA VAL A 266 -24.72 16.26 -18.17
C VAL A 266 -25.60 15.66 -19.27
N ILE A 267 -25.59 14.34 -19.44
CA ILE A 267 -26.40 13.64 -20.44
C ILE A 267 -27.84 13.42 -19.94
N HIS A 268 -28.01 13.09 -18.66
CA HIS A 268 -29.28 12.76 -18.02
C HIS A 268 -29.52 13.64 -16.79
N PRO A 269 -29.96 14.90 -16.96
CA PRO A 269 -30.03 15.88 -15.87
C PRO A 269 -31.05 15.55 -14.76
N ARG A 270 -31.97 14.60 -15.00
CA ARG A 270 -32.95 14.14 -14.01
C ARG A 270 -32.55 12.85 -13.29
N ALA A 271 -31.40 12.26 -13.61
CA ALA A 271 -30.96 11.02 -12.97
C ALA A 271 -30.47 11.31 -11.54
N ILE A 272 -30.90 10.49 -10.57
CA ILE A 272 -30.40 10.55 -9.19
C ILE A 272 -29.35 9.47 -9.00
N ILE A 273 -28.08 9.84 -9.13
CA ILE A 273 -26.95 8.91 -9.01
C ILE A 273 -26.24 9.18 -7.67
N LYS A 274 -26.32 8.23 -6.74
CA LYS A 274 -25.62 8.33 -5.44
C LYS A 274 -24.22 7.74 -5.53
N LEU A 275 -23.24 8.40 -4.93
CA LEU A 275 -21.87 7.87 -4.80
C LEU A 275 -21.84 6.75 -3.77
N ARG A 276 -21.18 5.64 -4.09
CA ARG A 276 -21.06 4.46 -3.22
C ARG A 276 -19.62 3.98 -3.13
N ILE A 277 -19.21 3.53 -1.94
CA ILE A 277 -18.02 2.70 -1.71
C ILE A 277 -18.51 1.35 -1.21
N GLY A 278 -18.37 0.32 -2.04
CA GLY A 278 -19.03 -0.97 -1.81
C GLY A 278 -20.54 -0.77 -1.61
N ASP A 279 -21.07 -1.30 -0.50
CA ASP A 279 -22.51 -1.23 -0.20
C ASP A 279 -22.95 0.06 0.50
N LYS A 280 -22.01 0.92 0.93
CA LYS A 280 -22.32 2.16 1.64
C LYS A 280 -22.47 3.34 0.68
N VAL A 281 -23.61 4.03 0.80
CA VAL A 281 -23.84 5.32 0.15
C VAL A 281 -23.08 6.39 0.93
N LEU A 282 -22.34 7.23 0.22
CA LEU A 282 -21.64 8.37 0.82
C LEU A 282 -22.57 9.56 0.92
N ASP A 283 -22.45 10.27 2.04
CA ASP A 283 -23.12 11.54 2.25
C ASP A 283 -22.45 12.66 1.42
N GLU A 284 -23.23 13.64 0.97
CA GLU A 284 -22.74 14.69 0.07
C GLU A 284 -21.75 15.64 0.77
N ASP A 285 -21.90 15.85 2.08
CA ASP A 285 -20.97 16.65 2.88
C ASP A 285 -19.60 15.97 3.04
N LEU A 286 -19.59 14.64 3.16
CA LEU A 286 -18.35 13.87 3.22
C LEU A 286 -17.61 13.90 1.87
N PHE A 287 -18.36 14.00 0.76
CA PHE A 287 -17.81 14.13 -0.58
C PHE A 287 -17.21 15.51 -0.85
N ARG A 288 -17.85 16.61 -0.41
CA ARG A 288 -17.32 17.99 -0.61
C ARG A 288 -15.92 18.21 -0.03
N ASN A 289 -15.50 17.38 0.92
CA ASN A 289 -14.19 17.45 1.58
C ASN A 289 -13.08 16.61 0.91
N VAL A 290 -13.40 15.89 -0.18
CA VAL A 290 -12.44 15.06 -0.93
C VAL A 290 -11.75 15.88 -2.01
#